data_AF-A0A6B3GSC9-F1
#
_entry.id   AF-A0A6B3GSC9-F1
#
_cell.length_a   1.000
_cell.length_b   1.000
_cell.length_c   1.000
_cell.angle_alpha   90.00
_cell.angle_beta   90.00
_cell.angle_gamma   90.00
#
_symmetry.space_group_name_H-M   'P 1'
#
loop_
_entity.id
_entity.type
_entity.pdbx_description
1 polymer ?
#
loop_
_entity_poly.entity_id
_entity_poly.type
_entity_poly.pdbx_seq_one_letter_code
_entity_poly.pdbx_strand_id
1 'polypeptide(L)'
;PGGVLWSLSGDIRALLMLPAALTLQVAHPAVGAGVDEHSVFRTDPWGRGERSLRSLQLWVYGGAEAAEEGRRLRMLHRTIQ
;
A
#
# COMPACT_ATOMS: atom_id res chain seq x y z
N PRO A 1 -8.17 -7.31 16.04
CA PRO A 1 -9.30 -6.43 16.39
C PRO A 1 -9.01 -5.63 17.66
N GLY A 2 -9.45 -4.36 17.74
CA GLY A 2 -9.35 -3.54 18.96
C GLY A 2 -7.97 -2.93 19.28
N GLY A 3 -6.98 -3.13 18.41
CA GLY A 3 -5.65 -2.50 18.55
C GLY A 3 -5.54 -1.18 17.79
N VAL A 4 -4.47 -0.42 18.05
CA VAL A 4 -4.22 0.89 17.43
C VAL A 4 -4.22 0.81 15.90
N LEU A 5 -3.57 -0.20 15.32
CA LEU A 5 -3.54 -0.39 13.86
C LEU A 5 -4.95 -0.61 13.29
N TRP A 6 -5.77 -1.42 13.96
CA TRP A 6 -7.17 -1.65 13.57
C TRP A 6 -7.99 -0.37 13.61
N SER A 7 -7.83 0.45 14.65
CA SER A 7 -8.59 1.70 14.77
C SER A 7 -8.16 2.76 13.74
N LEU A 8 -6.85 2.94 13.54
CA LEU A 8 -6.34 3.97 12.63
C LEU A 8 -6.58 3.63 11.16
N SER A 9 -6.38 2.37 10.76
CA SER A 9 -6.62 1.94 9.37
C SER A 9 -8.10 1.97 8.99
N GLY A 10 -9.02 2.03 9.96
CA GLY A 10 -10.47 2.00 9.75
C GLY A 10 -11.06 3.40 9.70
N ASP A 11 -10.29 4.40 10.11
CA ASP A 11 -10.69 5.79 10.09
C ASP A 11 -10.58 6.35 8.67
N ILE A 12 -11.73 6.61 8.05
CA ILE A 12 -11.80 7.17 6.69
C ILE A 12 -11.08 8.51 6.56
N ARG A 13 -10.90 9.25 7.67
CA ARG A 13 -10.16 10.53 7.67
C ARG A 13 -8.69 10.33 7.35
N ALA A 14 -8.13 9.14 7.57
CA ALA A 14 -6.76 8.82 7.21
C ALA A 14 -6.50 8.97 5.70
N LEU A 15 -7.53 8.82 4.86
CA LEU A 15 -7.44 9.03 3.41
C LEU A 15 -7.01 10.45 3.05
N LEU A 16 -7.34 11.45 3.88
CA LEU A 16 -6.96 12.85 3.65
C LEU A 16 -5.44 13.06 3.73
N MET A 17 -4.73 12.20 4.46
CA MET A 17 -3.28 12.29 4.62
C MET A 17 -2.51 11.55 3.52
N LEU A 18 -3.16 10.64 2.79
CA LEU A 18 -2.50 9.80 1.79
C LEU A 18 -1.85 10.58 0.65
N PRO A 19 -2.46 11.63 0.05
CA PRO A 19 -1.81 12.34 -1.05
C PRO A 19 -0.45 12.92 -0.66
N ALA A 20 -0.38 13.65 0.47
CA ALA A 20 0.87 14.22 0.95
C ALA A 20 1.88 13.13 1.34
N ALA A 21 1.44 12.09 2.05
CA ALA A 21 2.32 10.99 2.45
C ALA A 21 2.88 10.22 1.25
N LEU A 22 2.07 9.95 0.22
CA LEU A 22 2.52 9.26 -0.99
C LEU A 22 3.44 10.13 -1.83
N THR A 23 3.18 11.44 -1.94
CA THR A 23 4.11 12.39 -2.57
C THR A 23 5.47 12.38 -1.87
N LEU A 24 5.50 12.42 -0.54
CA LEU A 24 6.74 12.35 0.23
C LEU A 24 7.46 11.00 0.07
N GLN A 25 6.72 9.89 -0.03
CA GLN A 25 7.30 8.58 -0.30
C GLN A 25 8.02 8.55 -1.65
N VAL A 26 7.36 8.97 -2.73
CA VAL A 26 7.97 8.94 -4.07
C VAL A 26 9.05 10.00 -4.27
N ALA A 27 9.11 11.03 -3.42
CA ALA A 27 10.21 11.98 -3.39
C ALA A 27 11.53 11.34 -2.90
N HIS A 28 11.48 10.20 -2.19
CA HIS A 28 12.67 9.44 -1.85
C HIS A 28 13.23 8.74 -3.10
N PRO A 29 14.51 8.95 -3.48
CA PRO A 29 15.06 8.48 -4.76
C PRO A 29 14.84 6.99 -5.05
N ALA A 30 15.09 6.11 -4.07
CA ALA A 30 14.91 4.67 -4.23
C ALA A 30 13.43 4.28 -4.46
N VAL A 31 12.50 4.93 -3.76
CA VAL A 31 11.06 4.65 -3.91
C VAL A 31 10.56 5.20 -5.24
N GLY A 32 11.01 6.41 -5.61
CA GLY A 32 10.72 7.01 -6.90
C GLY A 32 11.15 6.14 -8.07
N ALA A 33 12.40 5.63 -8.06
CA ALA A 33 12.91 4.73 -9.08
C ALA A 33 12.10 3.42 -9.14
N GLY A 34 11.84 2.78 -8.01
CA GLY A 34 11.03 1.57 -7.96
C GLY A 34 9.61 1.77 -8.51
N VAL A 35 8.99 2.92 -8.23
CA VAL A 35 7.67 3.27 -8.77
C VAL A 35 7.73 3.55 -10.28
N ASP A 36 8.74 4.27 -10.74
CA ASP A 36 8.87 4.61 -12.17
C ASP A 36 9.12 3.37 -13.04
N GLU A 37 9.96 2.46 -12.56
CA GLU A 37 10.36 1.25 -13.30
C GLU A 37 9.31 0.13 -13.22
N HIS A 38 8.59 0.00 -12.10
CA HIS A 38 7.79 -1.19 -11.80
C HIS A 38 6.30 -0.92 -11.55
N SER A 39 5.83 0.34 -11.58
CA SER A 39 4.44 0.68 -11.28
C SER A 39 3.66 1.16 -12.50
N VAL A 40 2.41 0.71 -12.60
CA VAL A 40 1.42 1.28 -13.56
C VAL A 40 0.80 2.59 -13.07
N PHE A 41 1.36 3.24 -12.05
CA PHE A 41 0.78 4.44 -11.43
C PHE A 41 0.51 5.57 -12.44
N ARG A 42 1.39 5.76 -13.45
CA ARG A 42 1.22 6.83 -14.45
C ARG A 42 0.07 6.58 -15.42
N THR A 43 -0.28 5.32 -15.68
CA THR A 43 -1.30 4.92 -16.67
C THR A 43 -2.61 4.46 -16.02
N ASP A 44 -2.55 3.96 -14.78
CA ASP A 44 -3.68 3.51 -13.96
C ASP A 44 -3.48 3.95 -12.48
N PRO A 45 -3.55 5.27 -12.18
CA PRO A 45 -3.29 5.76 -10.82
C PRO A 45 -4.34 5.27 -9.82
N TRP A 46 -5.62 5.26 -10.21
CA TRP A 46 -6.73 4.92 -9.32
C TRP A 46 -6.87 3.41 -9.10
N GLY A 47 -6.74 2.59 -10.15
CA GLY A 47 -6.74 1.14 -9.98
C GLY A 47 -5.53 0.66 -9.19
N ARG A 48 -4.35 1.25 -9.40
CA ARG A 48 -3.16 0.97 -8.58
C ARG A 48 -3.39 1.36 -7.12
N GLY A 49 -4.00 2.52 -6.86
CA GLY A 49 -4.36 2.97 -5.52
C GLY A 49 -5.33 2.02 -4.82
N GLU A 50 -6.41 1.62 -5.49
CA GLU A 50 -7.41 0.68 -4.97
C GLU A 50 -6.79 -0.69 -4.62
N ARG A 51 -5.97 -1.27 -5.50
CA ARG A 51 -5.25 -2.53 -5.22
C ARG A 51 -4.32 -2.42 -4.01
N SER A 52 -3.66 -1.26 -3.85
CA SER A 52 -2.78 -0.99 -2.70
C SER A 52 -3.59 -0.90 -1.40
N LEU A 53 -4.70 -0.16 -1.41
CA LEU A 53 -5.60 -0.06 -0.26
C LEU A 53 -6.23 -1.41 0.08
N ARG A 54 -6.68 -2.18 -0.91
CA ARG A 54 -7.21 -3.54 -0.68
C ARG A 54 -6.19 -4.43 0.03
N SER A 55 -4.93 -4.40 -0.42
CA SER A 55 -3.84 -5.18 0.19
C SER A 55 -3.60 -4.75 1.64
N LEU A 56 -3.59 -3.43 1.91
CA LEU A 56 -3.47 -2.87 3.25
C LEU A 56 -4.65 -3.28 4.15
N GLN A 57 -5.88 -3.19 3.65
CA GLN A 57 -7.07 -3.59 4.39
C GLN A 57 -7.06 -5.11 4.67
N LEU A 58 -6.66 -5.95 3.72
CA LEU A 58 -6.52 -7.40 3.94
C LEU A 58 -5.47 -7.72 5.01
N TRP A 59 -4.37 -6.98 5.03
CA TRP A 59 -3.34 -7.16 6.07
C TRP A 59 -3.86 -6.83 7.48
N VAL A 60 -4.70 -5.79 7.62
CA VAL A 60 -5.21 -5.34 8.94
C VAL A 60 -6.48 -6.08 9.36
N TYR A 61 -7.38 -6.36 8.41
CA TYR A 61 -8.74 -6.87 8.65
C TYR A 61 -8.96 -8.32 8.19
N GLY A 62 -8.08 -8.89 7.37
CA GLY A 62 -8.29 -10.20 6.72
C GLY A 62 -8.08 -11.44 7.60
N GLY A 63 -7.74 -11.28 8.89
CA GLY A 63 -7.57 -12.41 9.81
C GLY A 63 -6.55 -13.43 9.31
N ALA A 64 -7.00 -14.66 9.02
CA ALA A 64 -6.13 -15.73 8.53
C ALA A 64 -5.53 -15.44 7.14
N GLU A 65 -6.21 -14.65 6.30
CA GLU A 65 -5.79 -14.33 4.94
C GLU A 65 -4.63 -13.32 4.92
N ALA A 66 -4.46 -12.54 5.99
CA ALA A 66 -3.43 -11.50 6.09
C ALA A 66 -2.00 -12.05 5.89
N ALA A 67 -1.76 -13.29 6.36
CA ALA A 67 -0.45 -13.93 6.22
C ALA A 67 -0.15 -14.31 4.76
N GLU A 68 -1.17 -14.74 4.01
CA GLU A 68 -1.04 -15.06 2.59
C GLU A 68 -0.83 -13.80 1.76
N GLU A 69 -1.59 -12.74 2.04
CA GLU A 69 -1.41 -11.46 1.37
C GLU A 69 0.00 -10.90 1.60
N GLY A 70 0.54 -11.00 2.82
CA GLY A 70 1.92 -10.65 3.11
C GLY A 70 2.95 -11.48 2.33
N ARG A 71 2.69 -12.78 2.11
CA ARG A 71 3.55 -13.63 1.25
C ARG A 71 3.47 -13.19 -0.21
N ARG A 72 2.27 -12.94 -0.73
CA ARG A 72 2.03 -12.46 -2.09
C ARG A 72 2.77 -11.14 -2.36
N LEU A 73 2.66 -10.17 -1.46
CA LEU A 73 3.35 -8.87 -1.59
C LEU A 73 4.88 -9.01 -1.55
N ARG A 74 5.42 -9.86 -0.67
CA ARG A 74 6.87 -10.14 -0.66
C ARG A 74 7.36 -10.80 -1.94
N MET A 75 6.56 -11.69 -2.52
CA MET A 75 6.87 -12.28 -3.83
C MET A 75 6.85 -11.24 -4.94
N LEU A 76 5.83 -10.37 -4.94
CA LEU A 76 5.69 -9.30 -5.93
C LEU A 76 6.83 -8.28 -5.86
N HIS A 77 7.26 -7.89 -4.66
CA HIS A 77 8.36 -6.95 -4.46
C HIS A 77 9.75 -7.59 -4.57
N ARG A 78 9.88 -8.92 -4.72
CA ARG A 78 11.19 -9.59 -4.75
C ARG A 78 12.11 -9.07 -5.85
N THR A 79 11.54 -8.63 -6.98
CA THR A 79 12.28 -8.14 -8.13
C THR A 79 12.49 -6.62 -8.11
N ILE A 80 11.98 -5.93 -7.09
CA ILE A 80 12.08 -4.48 -6.92
C ILE A 80 13.14 -4.24 -5.84
N GLN A 81 14.22 -3.52 -6.17
CA GLN A 81 15.34 -3.25 -5.27
C GLN A 81 15.12 -1.97 -4.45
#